data_AF-A0A4Q5NJ10-F1
#
_entry.id   AF-A0A4Q5NJ10-F1
#
_cell.length_a   1.000
_cell.length_b   1.000
_cell.length_c   1.000
_cell.angle_alpha   90.00
_cell.angle_beta   90.00
_cell.angle_gamma   90.00
#
_symmetry.space_group_name_H-M   'P 1'
#
loop_
_entity.id
_entity.type
_entity.pdbx_description
1 polymer ?
#
loop_
_entity_poly.entity_id
_entity_poly.type
_entity_poly.pdbx_seq_one_letter_code
_entity_poly.pdbx_strand_id
1 'polypeptide(L)'
;MGLEIVELIMRAEEEFDIEIADSDVEWISTPGALCDLIERKLGHTPSTSPSICPTSRSFYAIRRELMQLGIERKQITPSAPLATLWPRSQRRHNWNALSEALQYELPPLRRSPEWAFIGLLPLGLLPILIATSPQSATLYFTLYALSWWLGTCVTTPFATHAPTEMQSVADLSRHLMPRYYAPNPNYAPGIWHQVRAIIAAELNLSLEQVKRDSDFYRDLGIG
;
A
#
# COMPACT_ATOMS: atom_id res chain seq x y z
N MET A 1 6.37 -31.65 33.97
CA MET A 1 6.64 -32.09 32.61
C MET A 1 6.31 -30.85 31.76
N GLY A 2 6.85 -30.72 30.55
CA GLY A 2 6.77 -29.42 29.83
C GLY A 2 7.19 -29.56 28.38
N LEU A 3 7.11 -30.79 27.87
CA LEU A 3 7.48 -31.13 26.50
C LEU A 3 6.32 -30.80 25.55
N GLU A 4 5.07 -30.88 26.02
CA GLU A 4 3.86 -30.61 25.23
C GLU A 4 3.78 -29.15 24.76
N ILE A 5 4.19 -28.19 25.59
CA ILE A 5 4.24 -26.77 25.17
C ILE A 5 5.37 -26.54 24.16
N VAL A 6 6.52 -27.21 24.33
CA VAL A 6 7.65 -27.08 23.41
C VAL A 6 7.31 -27.67 22.05
N GLU A 7 6.68 -28.85 22.02
CA GLU A 7 6.22 -29.51 20.79
C GLU A 7 5.15 -28.66 20.07
N LEU A 8 4.22 -28.08 20.83
CA LEU A 8 3.23 -27.14 20.28
C LEU A 8 3.89 -25.92 19.63
N ILE A 9 4.89 -25.33 20.29
CA ILE A 9 5.62 -24.17 19.76
C ILE A 9 6.41 -24.55 18.51
N MET A 10 7.14 -25.66 18.53
CA MET A 10 7.90 -26.13 17.36
C MET A 10 6.99 -26.36 16.15
N ARG A 11 5.80 -26.94 16.37
CA ARG A 11 4.83 -27.17 15.29
C ARG A 11 4.24 -25.86 14.77
N ALA A 12 4.02 -24.88 15.64
CA ALA A 12 3.61 -23.55 15.23
C ALA A 12 4.71 -22.81 14.44
N GLU A 13 5.98 -22.93 14.83
CA GLU A 13 7.11 -22.37 14.08
C GLU A 13 7.20 -22.97 12.67
N GLU A 14 7.03 -24.28 12.53
CA GLU A 14 7.04 -24.98 11.24
C GLU A 14 5.83 -24.61 10.36
N GLU A 15 4.61 -24.61 10.91
CA GLU A 15 3.39 -24.32 10.15
C GLU A 15 3.34 -22.86 9.65
N PHE A 16 3.86 -21.92 10.45
CA PHE A 16 3.83 -20.49 10.15
C PHE A 16 5.14 -19.94 9.59
N ASP A 17 6.20 -20.75 9.49
CA ASP A 17 7.54 -20.35 9.04
C ASP A 17 8.08 -19.13 9.83
N ILE A 18 8.03 -19.23 11.17
CA ILE A 18 8.48 -18.19 12.11
C ILE A 18 9.45 -18.74 13.16
N GLU A 19 10.23 -17.85 13.78
CA GLU A 19 11.11 -18.18 14.90
C GLU A 19 10.62 -17.49 16.19
N ILE A 20 10.31 -18.29 17.22
CA ILE A 20 9.81 -17.87 18.53
C ILE A 20 10.95 -18.02 19.54
N ALA A 21 11.28 -16.94 20.25
CA ALA A 21 12.33 -16.99 21.27
C ALA A 21 11.81 -17.68 22.53
N ASP A 22 12.64 -18.45 23.23
CA ASP A 22 12.29 -19.08 24.52
C ASP A 22 11.74 -18.07 25.53
N SER A 23 12.26 -16.84 25.52
CA SER A 23 11.78 -15.75 26.37
C SER A 23 10.36 -15.31 26.06
N ASP A 24 9.89 -15.48 24.83
CA ASP A 24 8.50 -15.19 24.43
C ASP A 24 7.56 -16.32 24.89
N VAL A 25 8.03 -17.57 24.85
CA VAL A 25 7.27 -18.77 25.26
C VAL A 25 6.86 -18.71 26.73
N GLU A 26 7.73 -18.19 27.60
CA GLU A 26 7.48 -18.06 29.03
C GLU A 26 6.21 -17.23 29.35
N TRP A 27 5.82 -16.32 28.45
CA TRP A 27 4.63 -15.46 28.63
C TRP A 27 3.37 -15.97 27.91
N ILE A 28 3.45 -17.10 27.20
CA ILE A 28 2.32 -17.68 26.47
C ILE A 28 1.52 -18.56 27.43
N SER A 29 0.47 -18.01 28.03
CA SER A 29 -0.40 -18.75 28.94
C SER A 29 -1.72 -19.19 28.32
N THR A 30 -2.09 -18.69 27.13
CA THR A 30 -3.35 -19.02 26.46
C THR A 30 -3.21 -19.19 24.94
N PRO A 31 -4.10 -19.97 24.29
CA PRO A 31 -4.17 -20.07 22.84
C PRO A 31 -4.32 -18.71 22.13
N GLY A 32 -5.02 -17.77 22.77
CA GLY A 32 -5.13 -16.38 22.30
C GLY A 32 -3.77 -15.67 22.28
N ALA A 33 -2.97 -15.81 23.34
CA ALA A 33 -1.64 -15.22 23.42
C ALA A 33 -0.68 -15.78 22.36
N LEU A 34 -0.79 -17.09 22.05
CA LEU A 34 -0.04 -17.73 20.96
C LEU A 34 -0.44 -17.15 19.59
N CYS A 35 -1.74 -16.99 19.32
CA CYS A 35 -2.22 -16.34 18.09
C CYS A 35 -1.66 -14.92 17.98
N ASP A 36 -1.68 -14.15 19.07
CA ASP A 36 -1.19 -12.78 19.07
C ASP A 36 0.33 -12.71 18.81
N LEU A 37 1.09 -13.68 19.31
CA LEU A 37 2.54 -13.78 19.05
C LEU A 37 2.83 -14.13 17.58
N ILE A 38 2.15 -15.12 17.04
CA ILE A 38 2.26 -15.54 15.63
C ILE A 38 1.89 -14.36 14.72
N GLU A 39 0.80 -13.66 15.04
CA GLU A 39 0.40 -12.44 14.33
C GLU A 39 1.53 -11.41 14.35
N ARG A 40 2.11 -11.11 15.53
CA ARG A 40 3.23 -10.16 15.64
C ARG A 40 4.45 -10.59 14.79
N LYS A 41 4.81 -11.87 14.79
CA LYS A 41 5.98 -12.41 14.06
C LYS A 41 5.79 -12.40 12.56
N LEU A 42 4.59 -12.72 12.08
CA LEU A 42 4.20 -12.60 10.67
C LEU A 42 4.05 -11.15 10.19
N GLY A 43 4.27 -10.17 11.07
CA GLY A 43 4.04 -8.76 10.77
C GLY A 43 2.55 -8.47 10.55
N HIS A 44 1.65 -9.31 11.05
CA HIS A 44 0.24 -9.01 11.25
C HIS A 44 0.07 -8.32 12.61
N THR A 45 -0.95 -7.47 12.77
CA THR A 45 -1.22 -6.82 14.07
C THR A 45 -2.33 -7.60 14.75
N PRO A 46 -2.22 -7.89 16.06
CA PRO A 46 -3.14 -8.78 16.78
C PRO A 46 -4.60 -8.38 16.55
N SER A 47 -5.37 -9.36 16.12
CA SER A 47 -6.79 -9.30 15.80
C SER A 47 -7.61 -9.37 17.10
N THR A 48 -7.51 -8.30 17.89
CA THR A 48 -8.43 -7.97 18.98
C THR A 48 -8.66 -6.45 18.97
N SER A 49 -9.87 -6.06 18.56
CA SER A 49 -10.49 -4.70 18.47
C SER A 49 -10.04 -3.65 19.53
N PRO A 50 -10.13 -2.30 19.35
CA PRO A 50 -10.48 -1.44 18.20
C PRO A 50 -9.35 -0.49 17.73
N SER A 51 -9.48 0.03 16.51
CA SER A 51 -8.90 1.30 16.00
C SER A 51 -7.38 1.58 16.05
N ILE A 52 -6.53 0.70 15.49
CA ILE A 52 -5.38 1.24 14.72
C ILE A 52 -5.92 1.57 13.34
N CYS A 53 -6.13 2.86 13.07
CA CYS A 53 -6.62 3.36 11.79
C CYS A 53 -5.84 2.66 10.65
N PRO A 54 -6.47 1.85 9.78
CA PRO A 54 -5.76 1.12 8.72
C PRO A 54 -4.94 2.05 7.81
N THR A 55 -5.37 3.31 7.70
CA THR A 55 -4.63 4.41 7.08
C THR A 55 -3.26 4.70 7.70
N SER A 56 -3.09 4.54 9.01
CA SER A 56 -1.80 4.75 9.70
C SER A 56 -0.75 3.71 9.31
N ARG A 57 -1.16 2.46 9.10
CA ARG A 57 -0.27 1.38 8.70
C ARG A 57 0.19 1.54 7.25
N SER A 58 -0.75 1.85 6.35
CA SER A 58 -0.43 2.23 4.97
C SER A 58 0.50 3.43 4.92
N PHE A 59 0.27 4.44 5.78
CA PHE A 59 1.15 5.61 5.88
C PHE A 59 2.58 5.22 6.28
N TYR A 60 2.76 4.34 7.27
CA TYR A 60 4.10 3.91 7.68
C TYR A 60 4.81 3.06 6.62
N ALA A 61 4.08 2.20 5.90
CA ALA A 61 4.62 1.45 4.77
C ALA A 61 5.12 2.40 3.67
N ILE A 62 4.28 3.36 3.26
CA ILE A 62 4.64 4.37 2.25
C ILE A 62 5.80 5.23 2.73
N ARG A 63 5.79 5.67 4.00
CA ARG A 63 6.89 6.46 4.58
C ARG A 63 8.22 5.72 4.51
N ARG A 64 8.23 4.41 4.70
CA ARG A 64 9.45 3.59 4.59
C ARG A 64 10.02 3.65 3.17
N GLU A 65 9.18 3.45 2.16
CA GLU A 65 9.62 3.51 0.76
C GLU A 65 10.06 4.92 0.36
N LEU A 66 9.35 5.96 0.81
CA LEU A 66 9.77 7.36 0.59
C LEU A 66 11.12 7.70 1.24
N MET A 67 11.43 7.13 2.41
CA MET A 67 12.74 7.30 3.04
C MET A 67 13.86 6.60 2.25
N GLN A 68 13.58 5.45 1.63
CA GLN A 68 14.55 4.78 0.75
C GLN A 68 14.84 5.59 -0.52
N LEU A 69 13.86 6.39 -0.98
CA LEU A 69 14.02 7.35 -2.07
C LEU A 69 14.72 8.66 -1.64
N GLY A 70 15.32 8.70 -0.44
CA GLY A 70 16.14 9.82 0.03
C GLY A 70 15.38 10.98 0.64
N ILE A 71 14.08 10.84 0.94
CA ILE A 71 13.30 11.88 1.63
C ILE A 71 13.51 11.79 3.14
N GLU A 72 13.74 12.92 3.79
CA GLU A 72 13.85 12.95 5.25
C GLU A 72 12.53 12.63 5.95
N ARG A 73 12.59 11.85 7.02
CA ARG A 73 11.42 11.48 7.84
C ARG A 73 10.57 12.68 8.29
N LYS A 74 11.20 13.83 8.57
CA LYS A 74 10.51 15.06 9.02
C LYS A 74 9.63 15.67 7.93
N GLN A 75 9.95 15.45 6.66
CA GLN A 75 9.20 15.97 5.51
C GLN A 75 7.98 15.10 5.17
N ILE A 76 7.92 13.88 5.70
CA ILE A 76 6.86 12.91 5.41
C ILE A 76 5.80 12.98 6.52
N THR A 77 4.84 13.87 6.35
CA THR A 77 3.64 13.97 7.20
C THR A 77 2.39 13.57 6.41
N PRO A 78 1.30 13.12 7.06
CA PRO A 78 0.08 12.75 6.35
C PRO A 78 -0.49 13.89 5.50
N SER A 79 -0.38 15.13 5.98
CA SER A 79 -0.78 16.34 5.27
C SER A 79 0.29 16.89 4.33
N ALA A 80 1.48 16.26 4.24
CA ALA A 80 2.53 16.72 3.34
C ALA A 80 2.05 16.60 1.89
N PRO A 81 2.15 17.68 1.08
CA PRO A 81 1.84 17.62 -0.33
C PRO A 81 2.86 16.75 -1.07
N LEU A 82 2.41 15.81 -1.90
CA LEU A 82 3.31 14.99 -2.72
C LEU A 82 4.15 15.84 -3.68
N ALA A 83 3.60 16.99 -4.11
CA ALA A 83 4.28 17.94 -4.97
C ALA A 83 5.51 18.60 -4.32
N THR A 84 5.59 18.66 -2.98
CA THR A 84 6.72 19.29 -2.27
C THR A 84 7.80 18.29 -1.88
N LEU A 85 7.54 16.98 -1.99
CA LEU A 85 8.52 15.94 -1.62
C LEU A 85 9.71 15.88 -2.60
N TRP A 86 9.48 16.20 -3.87
CA TRP A 86 10.53 16.19 -4.88
C TRP A 86 10.55 17.45 -5.75
N PRO A 87 11.75 17.93 -6.15
CA PRO A 87 11.92 18.97 -7.15
C PRO A 87 11.24 18.60 -8.48
N ARG A 88 10.70 19.59 -9.20
CA ARG A 88 9.96 19.38 -10.47
C ARG A 88 10.69 18.49 -11.48
N SER A 89 12.03 18.56 -11.55
CA SER A 89 12.87 17.77 -12.45
C SER A 89 12.93 16.28 -12.11
N GLN A 90 12.87 15.92 -10.82
CA GLN A 90 13.06 14.55 -10.35
C GLN A 90 11.74 13.82 -10.09
N ARG A 91 10.61 14.53 -10.06
CA ARG A 91 9.28 13.96 -9.76
C ARG A 91 8.93 12.75 -10.60
N ARG A 92 9.15 12.78 -11.92
CA ARG A 92 8.77 11.65 -12.80
C ARG A 92 9.59 10.40 -12.51
N HIS A 93 10.90 10.56 -12.33
CA HIS A 93 11.79 9.44 -11.98
C HIS A 93 11.41 8.86 -10.61
N ASN A 94 11.25 9.71 -9.60
CA ASN A 94 10.94 9.26 -8.25
C ASN A 94 9.50 8.73 -8.11
N TRP A 95 8.55 9.22 -8.91
CA TRP A 95 7.19 8.67 -8.99
C TRP A 95 7.19 7.26 -9.58
N ASN A 96 7.98 7.03 -10.64
CA ASN A 96 8.16 5.71 -11.22
C ASN A 96 8.89 4.77 -10.25
N ALA A 97 9.97 5.24 -9.60
CA ALA A 97 10.70 4.47 -8.61
C ALA A 97 9.82 4.12 -7.38
N LEU A 98 8.96 5.04 -6.96
CA LEU A 98 7.97 4.79 -5.92
C LEU A 98 6.93 3.76 -6.37
N SER A 99 6.45 3.86 -7.61
CA SER A 99 5.51 2.89 -8.20
C SER A 99 6.11 1.49 -8.24
N GLU A 100 7.39 1.38 -8.59
CA GLU A 100 8.15 0.13 -8.60
C GLU A 100 8.38 -0.42 -7.19
N ALA A 101 8.81 0.42 -6.23
CA ALA A 101 9.00 0.03 -4.83
C ALA A 101 7.69 -0.42 -4.15
N LEU A 102 6.57 0.23 -4.48
CA LEU A 102 5.24 -0.17 -4.01
C LEU A 102 4.63 -1.32 -4.82
N GLN A 103 5.29 -1.75 -5.90
CA GLN A 103 4.81 -2.69 -6.91
C GLN A 103 3.39 -2.37 -7.42
N TYR A 104 2.99 -1.09 -7.39
CA TYR A 104 1.64 -0.62 -7.70
C TYR A 104 1.69 0.40 -8.81
N GLU A 105 0.86 0.22 -9.84
CA GLU A 105 0.70 1.19 -10.92
C GLU A 105 0.04 2.46 -10.37
N LEU A 106 0.88 3.43 -10.01
CA LEU A 106 0.38 4.73 -9.59
C LEU A 106 -0.23 5.45 -10.80
N PRO A 107 -1.33 6.19 -10.60
CA PRO A 107 -1.93 6.96 -11.68
C PRO A 107 -0.91 7.91 -12.32
N PRO A 108 -0.99 8.13 -13.64
CA PRO A 108 -0.04 8.97 -14.34
C PRO A 108 -0.11 10.41 -13.83
N LEU A 109 1.06 11.06 -13.72
CA LEU A 109 1.17 12.47 -13.38
C LEU A 109 0.40 13.32 -14.41
N ARG A 110 -0.24 14.40 -13.96
CA ARG A 110 -0.99 15.34 -14.81
C ARG A 110 -0.10 16.49 -15.31
N ARG A 111 -0.47 17.06 -16.45
CA ARG A 111 0.14 18.29 -17.02
C ARG A 111 -0.18 19.47 -16.12
N SER A 112 0.73 20.44 -16.00
CA SER A 112 0.37 21.68 -15.30
C SER A 112 -0.68 22.45 -16.14
N PRO A 113 -1.64 23.13 -15.49
CA PRO A 113 -2.68 23.89 -16.19
C PRO A 113 -2.12 25.04 -17.04
N GLU A 114 -0.90 25.52 -16.75
CA GLU A 114 -0.22 26.57 -17.50
C GLU A 114 0.16 26.12 -18.93
N TRP A 115 0.55 24.85 -19.12
CA TRP A 115 0.86 24.30 -20.46
C TRP A 115 -0.38 23.85 -21.23
N ALA A 116 -1.53 23.70 -20.56
CA ALA A 116 -2.79 23.39 -21.25
C ALA A 116 -3.20 24.51 -22.23
N PHE A 117 -2.84 25.76 -21.92
CA PHE A 117 -3.07 26.91 -22.79
C PHE A 117 -2.12 26.95 -23.99
N ILE A 118 -0.94 26.33 -23.93
CA ILE A 118 0.03 26.31 -25.02
C ILE A 118 -0.43 25.40 -26.16
N GLY A 119 -1.18 24.33 -25.85
CA GLY A 119 -1.90 23.54 -26.87
C GLY A 119 -3.06 24.29 -27.53
N LEU A 120 -3.64 25.27 -26.83
CA LEU A 120 -4.71 26.17 -27.32
C LEU A 120 -4.16 27.38 -28.10
N LEU A 121 -2.84 27.57 -28.09
CA LEU A 121 -2.15 28.72 -28.68
C LEU A 121 -1.70 28.54 -30.14
N PRO A 122 -2.47 27.87 -31.02
CA PRO A 122 -2.35 28.14 -32.43
C PRO A 122 -3.64 28.66 -33.05
N LEU A 123 -4.58 29.29 -32.30
CA LEU A 123 -5.48 30.25 -32.93
C LEU A 123 -6.27 31.18 -31.99
N GLY A 124 -6.01 32.48 -32.09
CA GLY A 124 -6.94 33.51 -31.63
C GLY A 124 -7.51 34.39 -32.75
N LEU A 125 -6.71 34.76 -33.77
CA LEU A 125 -7.13 35.84 -34.70
C LEU A 125 -6.53 35.77 -36.12
N LEU A 126 -6.40 34.60 -36.75
CA LEU A 126 -5.95 34.54 -38.15
C LEU A 126 -6.77 33.70 -39.17
N PRO A 127 -8.04 33.32 -38.94
CA PRO A 127 -8.85 32.78 -40.05
C PRO A 127 -9.56 33.89 -40.86
N ILE A 128 -9.55 35.14 -40.39
CA ILE A 128 -10.29 36.23 -41.06
C ILE A 128 -9.63 36.67 -42.39
N LEU A 129 -8.36 36.35 -42.63
CA LEU A 129 -7.59 36.86 -43.76
C LEU A 129 -7.34 35.86 -44.91
N ILE A 130 -7.70 34.59 -44.76
CA ILE A 130 -7.32 33.51 -45.71
C ILE A 130 -8.55 32.87 -46.41
N ALA A 131 -9.76 33.38 -46.16
CA ALA A 131 -11.01 32.87 -46.72
C ALA A 131 -11.24 33.27 -48.19
N THR A 132 -10.30 32.93 -49.08
CA THR A 132 -10.42 33.20 -50.53
C THR A 132 -10.46 31.92 -51.38
N SER A 133 -10.15 30.73 -50.85
CA SER A 133 -10.28 29.46 -51.60
C SER A 133 -10.52 28.24 -50.69
N PRO A 134 -11.20 27.17 -51.18
CA PRO A 134 -11.46 25.96 -50.38
C PRO A 134 -10.18 25.15 -50.05
N GLN A 135 -9.11 25.32 -50.82
CA GLN A 135 -7.84 24.62 -50.60
C GLN A 135 -7.05 25.20 -49.41
N SER A 136 -7.16 26.51 -49.17
CA SER A 136 -6.48 27.17 -48.06
C SER A 136 -7.10 26.81 -46.70
N ALA A 137 -8.42 26.58 -46.66
CA ALA A 137 -9.13 26.12 -45.48
C ALA A 137 -8.66 24.72 -45.03
N THR A 138 -8.50 23.78 -45.96
CA THR A 138 -8.04 22.42 -45.65
C THR A 138 -6.63 22.41 -45.08
N LEU A 139 -5.70 23.17 -45.69
CA LEU A 139 -4.32 23.30 -45.20
C LEU A 139 -4.29 23.91 -43.79
N TYR A 140 -5.16 24.88 -43.53
CA TYR A 140 -5.25 25.52 -42.22
C TYR A 140 -5.71 24.53 -41.13
N PHE A 141 -6.77 23.75 -41.37
CA PHE A 141 -7.24 22.75 -40.40
C PHE A 141 -6.23 21.63 -40.16
N THR A 142 -5.50 21.18 -41.19
CA THR A 142 -4.46 20.14 -41.02
C THR A 142 -3.27 20.66 -40.22
N LEU A 143 -2.80 21.89 -40.49
CA LEU A 143 -1.73 22.52 -39.70
C LEU A 143 -2.18 22.78 -38.26
N TYR A 144 -3.44 23.15 -38.03
CA TYR A 144 -4.01 23.30 -36.70
C TYR A 144 -4.03 21.98 -35.94
N ALA A 145 -4.56 20.92 -36.58
CA ALA A 145 -4.59 19.58 -35.98
C ALA A 145 -3.17 19.05 -35.70
N LEU A 146 -2.22 19.30 -36.60
CA LEU A 146 -0.81 18.93 -36.42
C LEU A 146 -0.16 19.71 -35.29
N SER A 147 -0.40 21.02 -35.18
CA SER A 147 0.10 21.87 -34.08
C SER A 147 -0.48 21.44 -32.74
N TRP A 148 -1.77 21.10 -32.69
CA TRP A 148 -2.41 20.55 -31.50
C TRP A 148 -1.78 19.22 -31.10
N TRP A 149 -1.65 18.29 -32.05
CA TRP A 149 -1.03 16.99 -31.82
C TRP A 149 0.42 17.14 -31.33
N LEU A 150 1.24 17.96 -32.03
CA LEU A 150 2.62 18.24 -31.66
C LEU A 150 2.72 18.89 -30.27
N GLY A 151 1.86 19.87 -29.99
CA GLY A 151 1.77 20.52 -28.68
C GLY A 151 1.44 19.52 -27.57
N THR A 152 0.52 18.59 -27.83
CA THR A 152 0.23 17.53 -26.85
C THR A 152 1.40 16.55 -26.67
N CYS A 153 2.07 16.13 -27.75
CA CYS A 153 3.23 15.23 -27.69
C CYS A 153 4.45 15.88 -27.01
N VAL A 154 4.68 17.17 -27.22
CA VAL A 154 5.78 17.91 -26.60
C VAL A 154 5.48 18.22 -25.14
N THR A 155 4.21 18.40 -24.75
CA THR A 155 3.82 18.73 -23.37
C THR A 155 3.53 17.51 -22.49
N THR A 156 3.32 16.30 -23.05
CA THR A 156 3.20 15.06 -22.27
C THR A 156 4.41 14.75 -21.37
N PRO A 157 5.68 14.92 -21.79
CA PRO A 157 6.82 14.66 -20.90
C PRO A 157 6.92 15.63 -19.72
N PHE A 158 6.23 16.78 -19.76
CA PHE A 158 6.22 17.80 -18.69
C PHE A 158 5.12 17.60 -17.64
N ALA A 159 4.44 16.45 -17.67
CA ALA A 159 3.47 16.09 -16.65
C ALA A 159 4.14 15.87 -15.28
N THR A 160 4.07 16.88 -14.41
CA THR A 160 4.78 16.94 -13.12
C THR A 160 3.87 17.20 -11.93
N HIS A 161 2.55 17.30 -12.15
CA HIS A 161 1.57 17.50 -11.08
C HIS A 161 0.97 16.16 -10.64
N ALA A 162 0.84 15.97 -9.33
CA ALA A 162 0.13 14.83 -8.79
C ALA A 162 -1.37 14.89 -9.18
N PRO A 163 -2.02 13.75 -9.46
CA PRO A 163 -3.44 13.72 -9.80
C PRO A 163 -4.30 14.28 -8.67
N THR A 164 -5.44 14.90 -9.01
CA THR A 164 -6.32 15.62 -8.07
C THR A 164 -6.82 14.73 -6.92
N GLU A 165 -6.84 13.42 -7.14
CA GLU A 165 -7.26 12.38 -6.18
C GLU A 165 -6.17 12.02 -5.15
N MET A 166 -4.90 12.41 -5.37
CA MET A 166 -3.78 12.14 -4.47
C MET A 166 -2.89 13.39 -4.33
N GLN A 167 -3.32 14.35 -3.51
CA GLN A 167 -2.56 15.57 -3.28
C GLN A 167 -1.60 15.44 -2.10
N SER A 168 -1.97 14.63 -1.11
CA SER A 168 -1.20 14.40 0.11
C SER A 168 -0.74 12.95 0.27
N VAL A 169 0.26 12.74 1.13
CA VAL A 169 0.68 11.38 1.53
C VAL A 169 -0.48 10.61 2.19
N ALA A 170 -1.40 11.28 2.88
CA ALA A 170 -2.60 10.66 3.43
C ALA A 170 -3.53 10.13 2.33
N ASP A 171 -3.73 10.87 1.24
CA ASP A 171 -4.59 10.42 0.14
C ASP A 171 -4.00 9.20 -0.56
N LEU A 172 -2.67 9.19 -0.76
CA LEU A 172 -1.94 8.02 -1.25
C LEU A 172 -2.11 6.82 -0.30
N SER A 173 -2.03 7.04 1.02
CA SER A 173 -2.22 5.99 2.02
C SER A 173 -3.63 5.40 2.02
N ARG A 174 -4.66 6.22 1.77
CA ARG A 174 -6.05 5.76 1.66
C ARG A 174 -6.26 4.96 0.38
N HIS A 175 -5.66 5.38 -0.73
CA HIS A 175 -5.80 4.67 -2.01
C HIS A 175 -5.10 3.31 -2.02
N LEU A 176 -3.98 3.18 -1.30
CA LEU A 176 -3.23 1.93 -1.18
C LEU A 176 -3.72 1.04 -0.03
N MET A 177 -4.65 1.53 0.81
CA MET A 177 -5.23 0.78 1.93
C MET A 177 -5.82 -0.57 1.49
N PRO A 178 -6.59 -0.70 0.38
CA PRO A 178 -7.12 -1.99 -0.04
C PRO A 178 -6.04 -2.99 -0.45
N ARG A 179 -4.82 -2.55 -0.79
CA ARG A 179 -3.72 -3.45 -1.18
C ARG A 179 -2.92 -3.94 0.03
N TYR A 180 -2.61 -3.05 0.97
CA TYR A 180 -1.98 -3.44 2.23
C TYR A 180 -2.94 -4.18 3.18
N TYR A 181 -4.24 -4.10 2.92
CA TYR A 181 -5.30 -4.77 3.68
C TYR A 181 -6.13 -5.72 2.80
N ALA A 182 -5.70 -6.05 1.56
CA ALA A 182 -6.35 -7.08 0.77
C ALA A 182 -6.20 -8.39 1.56
N PRO A 183 -7.28 -8.99 2.07
CA PRO A 183 -7.18 -10.30 2.69
C PRO A 183 -6.63 -11.23 1.61
N ASN A 184 -5.50 -11.89 1.87
CA ASN A 184 -5.03 -12.95 0.99
C ASN A 184 -6.17 -13.98 0.88
N PRO A 185 -6.66 -14.31 -0.33
CA PRO A 185 -7.79 -15.22 -0.49
C PRO A 185 -7.51 -16.63 0.04
N ASN A 186 -6.24 -16.99 0.26
CA ASN A 186 -5.85 -18.24 0.91
C ASN A 186 -5.69 -18.14 2.45
N TYR A 187 -5.78 -16.93 3.03
CA TYR A 187 -5.53 -16.68 4.47
C TYR A 187 -6.57 -15.73 5.09
N ALA A 188 -7.84 -16.08 4.97
CA ALA A 188 -8.86 -15.68 5.94
C ALA A 188 -9.88 -16.82 6.07
N PRO A 189 -9.99 -17.44 7.26
CA PRO A 189 -10.43 -16.72 8.45
C PRO A 189 -9.57 -17.01 9.71
N GLY A 190 -8.86 -15.99 10.19
CA GLY A 190 -8.21 -15.92 11.51
C GLY A 190 -7.15 -16.99 11.80
N ILE A 191 -5.93 -16.57 12.14
CA ILE A 191 -4.86 -17.45 12.65
C ILE A 191 -5.37 -18.37 13.78
N TRP A 192 -6.41 -17.91 14.50
CA TRP A 192 -7.21 -18.71 15.42
C TRP A 192 -7.62 -20.10 14.92
N HIS A 193 -8.13 -20.27 13.69
CA HIS A 193 -8.59 -21.60 13.24
C HIS A 193 -7.43 -22.58 13.06
N GLN A 194 -6.30 -22.10 12.54
CA GLN A 194 -5.09 -22.91 12.36
C GLN A 194 -4.43 -23.21 13.71
N VAL A 195 -4.22 -22.21 14.55
CA VAL A 195 -3.67 -22.40 15.90
C VAL A 195 -4.55 -23.32 16.74
N ARG A 196 -5.87 -23.17 16.67
CA ARG A 196 -6.83 -24.06 17.34
C ARG A 196 -6.74 -25.49 16.83
N ALA A 197 -6.51 -25.70 15.53
CA ALA A 197 -6.33 -27.03 14.96
C ALA A 197 -5.02 -27.69 15.40
N ILE A 198 -3.92 -26.92 15.45
CA ILE A 198 -2.62 -27.39 15.96
C ILE A 198 -2.76 -27.79 17.44
N ILE A 199 -3.36 -26.93 18.27
CA ILE A 199 -3.56 -27.21 19.70
C ILE A 199 -4.46 -28.44 19.91
N ALA A 200 -5.54 -28.57 19.15
CA ALA A 200 -6.42 -29.73 19.22
C ALA A 200 -5.73 -31.03 18.82
N ALA A 201 -4.84 -30.98 17.81
CA ALA A 201 -4.06 -32.13 17.36
C ALA A 201 -3.00 -32.56 18.39
N GLU A 202 -2.22 -31.60 18.93
CA GLU A 202 -1.16 -31.89 19.90
C GLU A 202 -1.71 -32.38 21.24
N LEU A 203 -2.77 -31.76 21.73
CA LEU A 203 -3.34 -32.10 23.04
C LEU A 203 -4.43 -33.18 22.96
N ASN A 204 -4.69 -33.73 21.76
CA ASN A 204 -5.75 -34.69 21.48
C ASN A 204 -7.13 -34.23 22.03
N LEU A 205 -7.42 -32.94 21.88
CA LEU A 205 -8.65 -32.28 22.34
C LEU A 205 -9.64 -32.10 21.21
N SER A 206 -10.93 -31.97 21.53
CA SER A 206 -11.90 -31.54 20.54
C SER A 206 -11.75 -30.04 20.29
N LEU A 207 -12.00 -29.59 19.05
CA LEU A 207 -11.93 -28.16 18.73
C LEU A 207 -12.79 -27.32 19.69
N GLU A 208 -13.96 -27.81 20.11
CA GLU A 208 -14.89 -27.12 21.03
C GLU A 208 -14.30 -26.83 22.42
N GLN A 209 -13.33 -27.62 22.87
CA GLN A 209 -12.66 -27.44 24.16
C GLN A 209 -11.60 -26.33 24.11
N VAL A 210 -11.03 -26.07 22.94
CA VAL A 210 -9.99 -25.07 22.75
C VAL A 210 -10.62 -23.69 22.56
N LYS A 211 -10.63 -22.88 23.62
CA LYS A 211 -11.08 -21.48 23.61
C LYS A 211 -9.90 -20.52 23.68
N ARG A 212 -10.08 -19.28 23.20
CA ARG A 212 -8.98 -18.28 23.13
C ARG A 212 -8.45 -17.91 24.50
N ASP A 213 -9.32 -17.93 25.50
CA ASP A 213 -9.09 -17.53 26.88
C ASP A 213 -8.78 -18.72 27.80
N SER A 214 -8.80 -19.95 27.31
CA SER A 214 -8.41 -21.14 28.06
C SER A 214 -6.94 -21.05 28.50
N ASP A 215 -6.68 -21.27 29.77
CA ASP A 215 -5.32 -21.36 30.30
C ASP A 215 -4.70 -22.72 29.94
N PHE A 216 -3.51 -22.71 29.36
CA PHE A 216 -2.83 -23.93 28.91
C PHE A 216 -2.61 -24.94 30.03
N TYR A 217 -2.28 -24.47 31.24
CA TYR A 217 -1.97 -25.34 32.37
C TYR A 217 -3.24 -25.71 33.16
N ARG A 218 -4.14 -24.74 33.38
CA ARG A 218 -5.32 -24.95 34.25
C ARG A 218 -6.51 -25.55 33.51
N ASP A 219 -6.74 -25.16 32.26
CA ASP A 219 -7.95 -25.52 31.52
C ASP A 219 -7.68 -26.58 30.45
N LEU A 220 -6.48 -26.59 29.86
CA LEU A 220 -6.08 -27.55 28.82
C LEU A 220 -5.17 -28.67 29.34
N GLY A 221 -4.72 -28.57 30.59
CA GLY A 221 -4.03 -29.65 31.30
C GLY A 221 -2.59 -29.93 30.85
N ILE A 222 -1.93 -28.96 30.21
CA ILE A 222 -0.51 -29.07 29.84
C ILE A 222 0.31 -29.22 31.13
N GLY A 223 1.04 -30.33 31.28
CA GLY A 223 1.67 -30.74 32.53
C GLY A 223 3.09 -31.24 32.42
#